data_AF-A0A432ZP10-F1
#
_entry.id   AF-A0A432ZP10-F1
#
_cell.length_a   1.000
_cell.length_b   1.000
_cell.length_c   1.000
_cell.angle_alpha   90.00
_cell.angle_beta   90.00
_cell.angle_gamma   90.00
#
_symmetry.space_group_name_H-M   'P 1'
#
loop_
_entity.id
_entity.type
_entity.pdbx_description
1 polymer ?
#
loop_
_entity_poly.entity_id
_entity_poly.type
_entity_poly.pdbx_seq_one_letter_code
_entity_poly.pdbx_strand_id
1 'polypeptide(L)' 'MENIIAALIFAVITAAGTLGISSLGMAAFHTVEGDRDATQRERFEYLFFGVAGLVVMLLAWYAL' A
#
# COMPACT_ATOMS: atom_id res chain seq x y z
N MET A 1 -30.02 -4.99 -3.03
CA MET A 1 -29.13 -3.82 -3.07
C MET A 1 -28.47 -3.51 -1.73
N GLU A 2 -28.88 -4.12 -0.60
CA GLU A 2 -28.29 -3.87 0.73
C GLU A 2 -26.79 -4.20 0.85
N ASN A 3 -26.24 -5.11 0.05
CA ASN A 3 -24.86 -5.58 0.21
C ASN A 3 -23.85 -5.08 -0.84
N ILE A 4 -24.28 -4.33 -1.87
CA ILE A 4 -23.36 -3.95 -2.95
C ILE A 4 -22.37 -2.87 -2.51
N ILE A 5 -22.81 -1.93 -1.68
CA ILE A 5 -21.97 -0.86 -1.13
C ILE A 5 -20.93 -1.46 -0.17
N ALA A 6 -21.34 -2.37 0.72
CA ALA A 6 -20.42 -3.06 1.63
C ALA A 6 -19.36 -3.88 0.87
N ALA A 7 -19.76 -4.60 -0.18
CA ALA A 7 -18.84 -5.35 -1.03
C ALA A 7 -17.82 -4.44 -1.74
N LEU A 8 -18.25 -3.26 -2.21
CA LEU A 8 -17.36 -2.27 -2.81
C LEU A 8 -16.37 -1.69 -1.79
N ILE A 9 -16.82 -1.35 -0.58
CA ILE A 9 -15.94 -0.85 0.48
C ILE A 9 -14.92 -1.93 0.85
N PHE A 10 -15.35 -3.18 1.03
CA PHE A 10 -14.45 -4.30 1.29
C PHE A 10 -13.41 -4.49 0.18
N ALA A 11 -13.82 -4.39 -1.09
CA ALA A 11 -12.92 -4.48 -2.23
C ALA A 11 -11.87 -3.35 -2.22
N VAL A 12 -12.28 -2.11 -1.93
CA VAL A 12 -11.37 -0.96 -1.83
C VAL A 12 -10.39 -1.12 -0.67
N ILE A 13 -10.85 -1.57 0.50
CA ILE A 13 -10.00 -1.84 1.67
C ILE A 13 -8.97 -2.92 1.32
N THR A 14 -9.43 -4.03 0.73
CA THR A 14 -8.56 -5.13 0.32
C THR A 14 -7.51 -4.65 -0.68
N ALA A 15 -7.92 -3.87 -1.69
CA ALA A 15 -7.01 -3.30 -2.68
C ALA A 15 -5.97 -2.36 -2.03
N ALA A 16 -6.40 -1.46 -1.12
CA ALA A 16 -5.49 -0.57 -0.40
C ALA A 16 -4.47 -1.35 0.45
N GLY A 17 -4.93 -2.40 1.14
CA GLY A 17 -4.07 -3.29 1.92
C GLY A 17 -3.07 -4.04 1.04
N THR A 18 -3.53 -4.67 -0.04
CA THR A 18 -2.66 -5.39 -0.98
C THR A 18 -1.61 -4.47 -1.60
N LEU A 19 -2.01 -3.29 -2.09
CA LEU A 19 -1.08 -2.31 -2.66
C LEU A 19 -0.09 -1.80 -1.62
N GLY A 20 -0.54 -1.56 -0.38
CA GLY A 20 0.32 -1.16 0.73
C GLY A 20 1.39 -2.22 1.03
N ILE A 21 0.99 -3.48 1.18
CA ILE A 21 1.91 -4.60 1.43
C ILE A 21 2.88 -4.79 0.26
N SER A 22 2.38 -4.74 -0.99
CA SER A 22 3.22 -4.85 -2.18
C SER A 22 4.27 -3.74 -2.23
N SER A 23 3.88 -2.50 -1.90
CA SER A 23 4.81 -1.37 -1.83
C SER A 23 5.86 -1.55 -0.74
N LEU A 24 5.50 -2.05 0.45
CA LEU A 24 6.48 -2.41 1.48
C LEU A 24 7.44 -3.52 1.02
N GLY A 25 6.95 -4.49 0.26
CA GLY A 25 7.79 -5.50 -0.40
C GLY A 25 8.83 -4.85 -1.32
N MET A 26 8.41 -3.88 -2.14
CA MET A 26 9.33 -3.12 -2.98
C MET A 26 10.32 -2.31 -2.15
N ALA A 27 9.90 -1.67 -1.06
CA ALA A 27 10.82 -0.97 -0.16
C ALA A 27 11.89 -1.90 0.44
N ALA A 28 11.57 -3.17 0.67
CA ALA A 28 12.49 -4.16 1.23
C ALA A 28 13.50 -4.69 0.21
N PHE A 29 13.05 -4.97 -1.02
CA PHE A 29 13.82 -5.74 -2.00
C PHE A 29 14.25 -4.98 -3.26
N HIS A 30 13.72 -3.78 -3.51
CA HIS A 30 14.03 -3.02 -4.72
C HIS A 30 15.46 -2.48 -4.74
N THR A 31 16.11 -2.62 -5.89
CA THR A 31 17.47 -2.11 -6.14
C THR A 31 17.60 -1.64 -7.58
N VAL A 32 18.25 -0.49 -7.78
CA VAL A 32 18.66 0.02 -9.09
C VAL A 32 20.15 -0.29 -9.29
N GLU A 33 20.49 -0.97 -10.37
CA GLU A 33 21.86 -1.36 -10.66
C GLU A 33 22.74 -0.14 -10.95
N GLY A 34 23.88 -0.04 -10.26
CA GLY A 34 24.83 1.05 -10.45
C GLY A 34 24.45 2.39 -9.82
N ASP A 35 23.24 2.54 -9.23
CA ASP A 35 22.79 3.80 -8.63
C ASP A 35 22.20 3.60 -7.23
N ARG A 36 23.01 3.94 -6.21
CA ARG A 36 22.64 3.85 -4.80
C ARG A 36 21.67 4.95 -4.38
N ASP A 37 21.79 6.14 -4.95
CA ASP A 37 20.97 7.30 -4.56
C ASP A 37 19.56 7.13 -5.12
N ALA A 38 19.44 6.69 -6.38
CA ALA A 38 18.17 6.30 -6.97
C ALA A 38 17.51 5.17 -6.17
N THR A 39 18.26 4.13 -5.80
CA THR A 39 17.75 3.03 -4.98
C THR A 39 17.20 3.52 -3.64
N GLN A 40 17.92 4.39 -2.93
CA GLN A 40 17.45 4.90 -1.62
C GLN A 40 16.19 5.75 -1.75
N ARG A 41 16.15 6.63 -2.75
CA ARG A 41 14.97 7.45 -3.02
C ARG A 41 13.74 6.61 -3.31
N GLU A 42 13.84 5.65 -4.24
CA GLU A 42 12.71 4.81 -4.63
C GLU A 42 12.25 3.92 -3.48
N ARG A 43 13.18 3.37 -2.68
CA ARG A 43 12.83 2.60 -1.47
C ARG A 43 12.09 3.45 -0.43
N PHE A 44 12.45 4.73 -0.27
CA PHE A 44 11.74 5.63 0.62
C PHE A 44 10.32 5.94 0.10
N GLU A 45 10.17 6.16 -1.20
CA GLU A 45 8.86 6.35 -1.84
C GLU A 45 7.98 5.11 -1.63
N TYR A 46 8.50 3.90 -1.88
CA TYR A 46 7.81 2.64 -1.61
C TYR A 46 7.46 2.45 -0.13
N LEU A 47 8.35 2.83 0.79
CA LEU A 47 8.07 2.76 2.21
C LEU A 47 6.90 3.69 2.58
N PHE A 48 6.93 4.92 2.09
CA PHE A 48 5.89 5.91 2.34
C PHE A 48 4.52 5.44 1.81
N PHE A 49 4.46 5.03 0.53
CA PHE A 49 3.21 4.54 -0.07
C PHE A 49 2.72 3.27 0.61
N GLY A 50 3.63 2.38 1.01
CA GLY A 50 3.29 1.17 1.76
C GLY A 50 2.63 1.48 3.10
N VAL A 51 3.26 2.33 3.92
CA VAL A 51 2.73 2.75 5.22
C VAL A 51 1.40 3.49 5.05
N ALA A 52 1.32 4.45 4.12
CA ALA A 52 0.10 5.21 3.87
C ALA A 52 -1.06 4.31 3.44
N GLY A 53 -0.82 3.35 2.53
CA GLY A 53 -1.82 2.38 2.09
C GLY A 53 -2.35 1.52 3.23
N LEU A 54 -1.47 1.06 4.12
CA LEU A 54 -1.88 0.31 5.31
C LEU A 54 -2.67 1.18 6.30
N VAL A 55 -2.26 2.43 6.53
CA VAL A 55 -3.02 3.36 7.39
C VAL A 55 -4.41 3.60 6.83
N VAL A 56 -4.54 3.87 5.53
CA VAL A 56 -5.85 4.05 4.87
C VAL A 56 -6.70 2.78 4.99
N MET A 57 -6.13 1.61 4.75
CA MET A 57 -6.81 0.33 4.92
C MET A 57 -7.34 0.18 6.36
N LEU A 58 -6.49 0.41 7.37
CA LEU A 58 -6.86 0.27 8.78
C LEU A 58 -7.92 1.28 9.21
N LEU A 59 -7.82 2.53 8.75
CA LEU A 59 -8.82 3.56 9.03
C LEU A 59 -10.16 3.25 8.37
N ALA A 60 -10.16 2.80 7.12
CA ALA A 60 -11.37 2.39 6.41
C ALA A 60 -11.99 1.12 7.01
N TRP A 61 -11.16 0.18 7.49
CA TRP A 61 -11.63 -0.99 8.24
C TRP A 61 -12.24 -0.60 9.59
N TYR A 62 -11.65 0.36 10.32
CA TYR A 62 -12.20 0.85 11.57
C TYR A 62 -13.52 1.61 11.40
N ALA A 63 -13.71 2.28 10.24
CA ALA A 63 -14.91 3.04 9.93
C ALA A 63 -16.10 2.18 9.48
N LEU A 64 -15.87 0.90 9.15
CA LEU A 64 -16.89 -0.10 8.87
C LEU A 64 -17.45 -0.70 10.17
#